data_AF-A0A3G6MXR4-F1
#
_entry.id   AF-A0A3G6MXR4-F1
#
_cell.length_a   1.000
_cell.length_b   1.000
_cell.length_c   1.000
_cell.angle_alpha   90.00
_cell.angle_beta   90.00
_cell.angle_gamma   90.00
#
_symmetry.space_group_name_H-M   'P 1'
#
loop_
_entity.id
_entity.type
_entity.pdbx_description
1 polymer ?
#
loop_
_entity_poly.entity_id
_entity_poly.type
_entity_poly.pdbx_seq_one_letter_code
_entity_poly.pdbx_strand_id
1 'polypeptide(L)'
;MKTNLFLLKFLLMTFLMLNVVSCESKKSDNPLLDTQWNGLAKIPQETEIILKFSKDKFDVLQGDKIIETMNYTLNNGDINIEKKSGGTPCNVGTKGKYNYEIIGENLVMTPVSDDCADRIKSFQGIVYKKIEIKK
;
A
#
# COMPACT_ATOMS: atom_id res chain seq x y z
N MET A 1 50.15 8.47 40.09
CA MET A 1 48.73 8.08 39.97
C MET A 1 47.97 9.10 39.12
N LYS A 2 47.95 8.95 37.79
CA LYS A 2 47.21 9.84 36.86
C LYS A 2 46.39 9.07 35.82
N THR A 3 46.29 7.75 35.96
CA THR A 3 45.66 6.83 35.01
C THR A 3 44.13 6.72 35.17
N ASN A 4 43.59 7.03 36.36
CA ASN A 4 42.15 6.85 36.64
C ASN A 4 41.25 7.91 35.99
N LEU A 5 41.76 9.12 35.73
CA LEU A 5 40.95 10.21 35.17
C LEU A 5 40.78 10.10 33.64
N PHE A 6 41.77 9.51 32.96
CA PHE A 6 41.74 9.34 31.50
C PHE A 6 40.83 8.18 31.09
N LEU A 7 40.87 7.07 31.83
CA LEU A 7 39.98 5.93 31.63
C LEU A 7 38.51 6.27 31.89
N LEU A 8 38.21 7.08 32.91
CA LEU A 8 36.85 7.52 33.23
C LEU A 8 36.25 8.41 32.13
N LYS A 9 37.05 9.32 31.55
CA LYS A 9 36.61 10.16 30.42
C LYS A 9 36.41 9.37 29.13
N PHE A 10 37.24 8.37 28.89
CA PHE A 10 37.12 7.49 27.73
C PHE A 10 35.83 6.64 27.79
N LEU A 11 35.50 6.11 28.98
CA LEU A 11 34.25 5.38 29.24
C LEU A 11 32.99 6.25 29.11
N LEU A 12 33.07 7.52 29.50
CA LEU A 12 31.93 8.45 29.36
C LEU A 12 31.67 8.83 27.90
N MET A 13 32.72 8.92 27.09
CA MET A 13 32.64 9.31 25.68
C MET A 13 32.15 8.16 24.78
N THR A 14 32.45 6.91 25.12
CA THR A 14 31.88 5.73 24.45
C THR A 14 30.39 5.55 24.78
N PHE A 15 29.96 5.89 26.00
CA PHE A 15 28.54 5.84 26.39
C PHE A 15 27.67 6.87 25.65
N LEU A 16 28.24 8.05 25.34
CA LEU A 16 27.57 9.10 24.57
C LEU A 16 27.37 8.74 23.08
N MET A 17 28.27 7.94 22.49
CA MET A 17 28.19 7.52 21.09
C MET A 17 27.26 6.30 20.85
N LEU A 18 26.86 5.59 21.92
CA LEU A 18 25.95 4.44 21.83
C LEU A 18 24.47 4.82 21.64
N ASN A 19 24.12 6.10 21.76
CA ASN A 19 22.73 6.58 21.65
C ASN A 19 22.34 7.05 20.22
N VAL A 20 23.24 6.99 19.24
CA VAL A 20 23.02 7.62 17.91
C VAL A 20 22.61 6.62 16.81
N VAL A 21 22.48 5.33 17.12
CA VAL A 21 22.11 4.31 16.12
C VAL A 21 20.83 3.58 16.53
N SER A 22 19.78 4.33 16.83
CA SER A 22 18.41 3.81 16.74
C SER A 22 17.90 4.14 15.35
N CYS A 23 18.43 3.45 14.34
CA CYS A 23 17.79 3.42 13.03
C CYS A 23 16.55 2.54 13.21
N GLU A 24 15.47 3.12 13.72
CA GLU A 24 14.16 2.50 13.64
C GLU A 24 13.83 2.38 12.15
N SER A 25 14.18 1.23 11.56
CA SER A 25 13.48 0.76 10.39
C SER A 25 12.03 0.58 10.83
N LYS A 26 11.24 1.66 10.67
CA LYS A 26 9.79 1.58 10.78
C LYS A 26 9.39 0.38 9.92
N LYS A 27 8.95 -0.70 10.56
CA LYS A 27 8.11 -1.69 9.87
C LYS A 27 7.06 -0.83 9.17
N SER A 28 7.04 -0.88 7.84
CA SER A 28 6.01 -0.21 7.07
C SER A 28 4.70 -0.86 7.49
N ASP A 29 4.01 -0.26 8.46
CA ASP A 29 2.62 -0.56 8.72
C ASP A 29 1.90 -0.31 7.41
N ASN A 30 1.23 -1.34 6.88
CA ASN A 30 0.52 -1.28 5.61
C ASN A 30 -0.53 -0.17 5.70
N PRO A 31 -0.33 1.01 5.07
CA PRO A 31 -1.21 2.16 5.27
C PRO A 31 -2.60 1.95 4.64
N LEU A 32 -2.75 0.90 3.85
CA LEU A 32 -4.01 0.49 3.25
C LEU A 32 -4.74 -0.57 4.09
N LEU A 33 -4.13 -1.12 5.15
CA LEU A 33 -4.75 -2.16 5.96
C LEU A 33 -6.11 -1.69 6.52
N ASP A 34 -7.15 -2.47 6.25
CA ASP A 34 -8.52 -2.23 6.71
C ASP A 34 -9.06 -0.84 6.30
N THR A 35 -8.73 -0.42 5.07
CA THR A 35 -9.21 0.82 4.47
C THR A 35 -10.13 0.57 3.28
N GLN A 36 -10.99 1.56 3.00
CA GLN A 36 -11.84 1.56 1.82
C GLN A 36 -11.73 2.90 1.10
N TRP A 37 -11.72 2.85 -0.23
CA TRP A 37 -11.54 4.02 -1.09
C TRP A 37 -12.52 3.98 -2.25
N ASN A 38 -13.27 5.06 -2.43
CA ASN A 38 -14.29 5.22 -3.45
C ASN A 38 -13.73 5.93 -4.67
N GLY A 39 -14.04 5.47 -5.87
CA GLY A 39 -13.67 6.14 -7.12
C GLY A 39 -14.62 5.82 -8.27
N LEU A 40 -14.52 6.61 -9.33
CA LEU A 40 -15.27 6.39 -10.57
C LEU A 40 -14.39 5.66 -11.59
N ALA A 41 -14.69 4.39 -11.83
CA ALA A 41 -13.96 3.54 -12.77
C ALA A 41 -14.76 3.27 -14.04
N LYS A 42 -14.06 3.10 -15.16
CA LYS A 42 -14.69 2.80 -16.45
C LYS A 42 -14.77 1.29 -16.71
N ILE A 43 -15.91 0.68 -16.37
CA ILE A 43 -16.11 -0.78 -16.44
C ILE A 43 -17.52 -1.14 -16.96
N PRO A 44 -17.77 -1.24 -18.28
CA PRO A 44 -17.19 -0.49 -19.40
C PRO A 44 -17.72 0.96 -19.50
N GLN A 45 -18.79 1.27 -18.76
CA GLN A 45 -19.27 2.63 -18.51
C GLN A 45 -18.72 3.13 -17.17
N GLU A 46 -18.71 4.44 -16.99
CA GLU A 46 -18.26 5.05 -15.73
C GLU A 46 -19.20 4.63 -14.59
N THR A 47 -18.62 4.07 -13.53
CA THR A 47 -19.34 3.44 -12.42
C THR A 47 -18.57 3.67 -11.13
N GLU A 48 -19.30 3.94 -10.05
CA GLU A 48 -18.74 4.02 -8.71
C GLU A 48 -18.27 2.64 -8.23
N ILE A 49 -16.99 2.57 -7.84
CA ILE A 49 -16.38 1.39 -7.26
C ILE A 49 -15.76 1.71 -5.91
N ILE A 50 -15.65 0.69 -5.06
CA ILE A 50 -14.94 0.75 -3.80
C ILE A 50 -13.76 -0.21 -3.84
N LEU A 51 -12.57 0.31 -3.62
CA LEU A 51 -11.36 -0.45 -3.35
C LEU A 51 -11.32 -0.78 -1.86
N LYS A 52 -11.43 -2.05 -1.50
CA LYS A 52 -11.37 -2.52 -0.12
C LYS A 52 -10.11 -3.31 0.12
N PHE A 53 -9.28 -2.81 1.02
CA PHE A 53 -8.04 -3.45 1.42
C PHE A 53 -8.21 -4.08 2.81
N SER A 54 -7.78 -5.33 2.94
CA SER A 54 -7.72 -6.10 4.19
C SER A 54 -6.41 -6.88 4.20
N LYS A 55 -5.89 -7.31 5.34
CA LYS A 55 -4.54 -7.93 5.50
C LYS A 55 -3.77 -8.33 4.23
N ASP A 56 -4.26 -9.35 3.50
CA ASP A 56 -3.63 -9.88 2.27
C ASP A 56 -4.58 -9.88 1.05
N LYS A 57 -5.69 -9.14 1.14
CA LYS A 57 -6.80 -9.16 0.17
C LYS A 57 -7.20 -7.76 -0.29
N PHE A 58 -7.35 -7.62 -1.60
CA PHE A 58 -7.82 -6.43 -2.27
C PHE A 58 -9.08 -6.77 -3.07
N ASP A 59 -10.24 -6.33 -2.58
CA ASP A 59 -11.51 -6.48 -3.26
C ASP A 59 -11.89 -5.19 -3.97
N VAL A 60 -12.48 -5.31 -5.16
CA VAL A 60 -13.18 -4.22 -5.84
C VAL A 60 -14.67 -4.50 -5.75
N LEU A 61 -15.42 -3.54 -5.22
CA LEU A 61 -16.85 -3.62 -5.06
C LEU A 61 -17.56 -2.62 -5.98
N GLN A 62 -18.74 -2.99 -6.44
CA GLN A 62 -19.73 -2.11 -7.07
C GLN A 62 -20.97 -2.13 -6.18
N GLY A 63 -21.20 -1.04 -5.44
CA GLY A 63 -22.11 -1.08 -4.27
C GLY A 63 -21.63 -2.12 -3.26
N ASP A 64 -22.51 -3.03 -2.85
CA ASP A 64 -22.18 -4.11 -1.91
C ASP A 64 -21.66 -5.39 -2.58
N LYS A 65 -21.61 -5.43 -3.92
CA LYS A 65 -21.22 -6.62 -4.68
C LYS A 65 -19.73 -6.62 -4.97
N ILE A 66 -19.03 -7.67 -4.58
CA ILE A 66 -17.64 -7.91 -5.00
C ILE A 66 -17.64 -8.27 -6.50
N ILE A 67 -16.91 -7.50 -7.30
CA ILE A 67 -16.77 -7.69 -8.76
C ILE A 67 -15.37 -8.16 -9.17
N GLU A 68 -14.38 -7.98 -8.30
CA GLU A 68 -13.00 -8.44 -8.47
C GLU A 68 -12.38 -8.74 -7.11
N THR A 69 -11.65 -9.84 -7.00
CA THR A 69 -10.84 -10.17 -5.81
C THR A 69 -9.41 -10.45 -6.24
N MET A 70 -8.49 -9.81 -5.54
CA MET A 70 -7.04 -9.95 -5.73
C MET A 70 -6.38 -10.20 -4.38
N ASN A 71 -5.21 -10.84 -4.42
CA ASN A 71 -4.25 -10.71 -3.34
C ASN A 71 -3.42 -9.45 -3.56
N TYR A 72 -2.95 -8.81 -2.49
CA TYR A 72 -1.98 -7.74 -2.63
C TYR A 72 -0.86 -7.80 -1.59
N THR A 73 0.27 -7.21 -1.93
CA THR A 73 1.37 -6.91 -1.01
C THR A 73 1.89 -5.52 -1.27
N LEU A 74 2.44 -4.89 -0.23
CA LEU A 74 3.11 -3.60 -0.33
C LEU A 74 4.61 -3.78 -0.24
N ASN A 75 5.34 -3.13 -1.15
CA ASN A 75 6.80 -3.12 -1.13
C ASN A 75 7.31 -1.78 -1.67
N ASN A 76 8.06 -1.03 -0.86
CA ASN A 76 8.76 0.19 -1.28
C ASN A 76 7.91 1.25 -2.02
N GLY A 77 6.66 1.48 -1.60
CA GLY A 77 5.76 2.43 -2.27
C GLY A 77 4.96 1.84 -3.44
N ASP A 78 5.10 0.52 -3.67
CA ASP A 78 4.39 -0.21 -4.71
C ASP A 78 3.33 -1.14 -4.11
N ILE A 79 2.18 -1.23 -4.78
CA ILE A 79 1.18 -2.27 -4.61
C ILE A 79 1.42 -3.33 -5.68
N ASN A 80 1.72 -4.56 -5.25
CA ASN A 80 1.73 -5.72 -6.11
C ASN A 80 0.40 -6.44 -5.94
N ILE A 81 -0.28 -6.72 -7.04
CA ILE A 81 -1.58 -7.40 -7.05
C ILE A 81 -1.52 -8.68 -7.88
N GLU A 82 -2.32 -9.67 -7.49
CA GLU A 82 -2.51 -10.91 -8.24
C GLU A 82 -4.00 -11.25 -8.29
N LYS A 83 -4.54 -11.40 -9.50
CA LYS A 83 -5.96 -11.74 -9.70
C LYS A 83 -6.28 -13.11 -9.08
N LYS A 84 -7.33 -13.17 -8.25
CA LYS A 84 -7.91 -14.42 -7.75
C LYS A 84 -9.22 -14.78 -8.43
N SER A 85 -10.08 -13.79 -8.64
CA SER A 85 -11.36 -13.95 -9.34
C SER A 85 -11.89 -12.58 -9.77
N GLY A 86 -12.86 -12.55 -10.69
CA GLY A 86 -13.52 -11.30 -11.06
C GLY A 86 -13.72 -11.09 -12.56
N GLY A 87 -14.30 -9.94 -12.88
CA GLY A 87 -14.81 -9.62 -14.22
C GLY A 87 -13.79 -9.15 -15.25
N THR A 88 -12.61 -8.64 -14.86
CA THR A 88 -11.61 -8.24 -15.87
C THR A 88 -11.18 -9.44 -16.74
N PRO A 89 -11.10 -9.30 -18.07
CA PRO A 89 -10.87 -10.42 -18.99
C PRO A 89 -9.39 -10.84 -19.05
N CYS A 90 -8.81 -11.15 -17.89
CA CYS A 90 -7.49 -11.75 -17.74
C CYS A 90 -7.54 -12.95 -16.81
N ASN A 91 -6.55 -13.83 -16.95
CA ASN A 91 -6.52 -15.10 -16.24
C ASN A 91 -6.34 -14.91 -14.72
N VAL A 92 -6.81 -15.88 -13.96
CA VAL A 92 -6.44 -16.01 -12.54
C VAL A 92 -4.93 -16.16 -12.44
N GLY A 93 -4.31 -15.49 -11.46
CA GLY A 93 -2.86 -15.42 -11.29
C GLY A 93 -2.18 -14.30 -12.08
N THR A 94 -2.89 -13.57 -12.94
CA THR A 94 -2.32 -12.44 -13.67
C THR A 94 -1.90 -11.32 -12.71
N LYS A 95 -0.63 -10.90 -12.81
CA LYS A 95 0.03 -9.98 -11.88
C LYS A 95 -0.04 -8.54 -12.36
N GLY A 96 -0.03 -7.62 -11.40
CA GLY A 96 0.00 -6.19 -11.62
C GLY A 96 0.83 -5.49 -10.57
N LYS A 97 1.41 -4.36 -10.92
CA LYS A 97 2.24 -3.52 -10.08
C LYS A 97 1.90 -2.06 -10.31
N TYR A 98 1.63 -1.36 -9.21
CA TYR A 98 1.22 0.04 -9.20
C TYR A 98 2.02 0.80 -8.16
N ASN A 99 2.52 1.98 -8.50
CA ASN A 99 2.93 2.94 -7.48
C ASN A 99 1.66 3.43 -6.77
N TYR A 100 1.73 3.66 -5.47
CA TYR A 100 0.62 4.30 -4.76
C TYR A 100 1.08 5.53 -3.98
N GLU A 101 0.21 6.53 -3.96
CA GLU A 101 0.38 7.75 -3.18
C GLU A 101 -0.89 8.02 -2.40
N ILE A 102 -0.73 8.34 -1.11
CA ILE A 102 -1.82 8.83 -0.25
C ILE A 102 -1.56 10.31 0.03
N ILE A 103 -2.46 11.17 -0.45
CA ILE A 103 -2.38 12.63 -0.30
C ILE A 103 -3.64 13.09 0.42
N GLY A 104 -3.54 13.27 1.73
CA GLY A 104 -4.68 13.57 2.60
C GLY A 104 -5.66 12.39 2.61
N GLU A 105 -6.88 12.63 2.12
CA GLU A 105 -7.94 11.60 2.00
C GLU A 105 -7.98 10.93 0.63
N ASN A 106 -7.01 11.20 -0.24
CA ASN A 106 -6.99 10.68 -1.60
C ASN A 106 -5.92 9.60 -1.76
N LEU A 107 -6.27 8.51 -2.43
CA LEU A 107 -5.38 7.47 -2.92
C LEU A 107 -5.29 7.60 -4.44
N VAL A 108 -4.07 7.61 -4.96
CA VAL A 108 -3.79 7.53 -6.40
C VAL A 108 -2.97 6.28 -6.66
N MET A 109 -3.39 5.48 -7.64
CA MET A 109 -2.66 4.29 -8.09
C MET A 109 -2.19 4.51 -9.53
N THR A 110 -0.89 4.51 -9.73
CA THR A 110 -0.27 4.72 -11.05
C THR A 110 0.31 3.39 -11.55
N PRO A 111 -0.11 2.89 -12.72
CA PRO A 111 0.39 1.62 -13.23
C PRO A 111 1.90 1.69 -13.51
N VAL A 112 2.64 0.71 -13.02
CA VAL A 112 4.08 0.52 -13.32
C VAL A 112 4.22 -0.59 -14.36
N SER A 113 3.60 -1.73 -14.11
CA SER A 113 3.58 -2.88 -15.01
C SER A 113 2.38 -3.75 -14.67
N ASP A 114 1.58 -4.13 -15.66
CA ASP A 114 0.43 -4.97 -15.42
C ASP A 114 0.13 -5.82 -16.66
N ASP A 115 0.10 -7.13 -16.47
CA ASP A 115 -0.10 -8.11 -17.54
C ASP A 115 -1.56 -8.12 -18.06
N CYS A 116 -2.46 -7.36 -17.43
CA CYS A 116 -3.88 -7.22 -17.75
C CYS A 116 -4.22 -5.80 -18.21
N ALA A 117 -4.12 -5.54 -19.51
CA ALA A 117 -4.37 -4.22 -20.09
C ALA A 117 -5.77 -3.64 -19.75
N ASP A 118 -6.79 -4.49 -19.64
CA ASP A 118 -8.15 -4.05 -19.30
C ASP A 118 -8.30 -3.66 -17.82
N ARG A 119 -7.51 -4.26 -16.92
CA ARG A 119 -7.41 -3.82 -15.52
C ARG A 119 -6.71 -2.46 -15.42
N ILE A 120 -5.66 -2.23 -16.22
CA ILE A 120 -5.02 -0.90 -16.31
C ILE A 120 -6.05 0.17 -16.68
N LYS A 121 -6.82 -0.06 -17.75
CA LYS A 121 -7.87 0.87 -18.21
C LYS A 121 -8.92 1.15 -17.13
N SER A 122 -9.17 0.19 -16.25
CA SER A 122 -10.17 0.30 -15.18
C SER A 122 -9.67 1.12 -13.98
N PHE A 123 -8.36 1.16 -13.72
CA PHE A 123 -7.79 1.83 -12.54
C PHE A 123 -7.03 3.12 -12.83
N GLN A 124 -6.51 3.31 -14.04
CA GLN A 124 -5.64 4.44 -14.36
C GLN A 124 -6.37 5.78 -14.29
N GLY A 125 -5.68 6.80 -13.77
CA GLY A 125 -6.17 8.19 -13.77
C GLY A 125 -7.29 8.47 -12.76
N ILE A 126 -7.61 7.52 -11.88
CA ILE A 126 -8.65 7.67 -10.86
C ILE A 126 -8.02 8.19 -9.56
N VAL A 127 -8.67 9.20 -8.98
CA VAL A 127 -8.41 9.65 -7.62
C VAL A 127 -9.45 9.00 -6.72
N TYR A 128 -9.02 8.11 -5.85
CA TYR A 128 -9.92 7.41 -4.93
C TYR A 128 -10.01 8.15 -3.61
N LYS A 129 -11.21 8.47 -3.12
CA LYS A 129 -11.43 9.15 -1.85
C LYS A 129 -11.67 8.15 -0.73
N LYS A 130 -11.01 8.32 0.41
CA LYS A 130 -11.20 7.48 1.59
C LYS A 130 -12.65 7.52 2.06
N ILE A 131 -13.21 6.37 2.44
CA ILE A 131 -14.53 6.27 3.04
C ILE A 131 -14.46 5.65 4.43
N GLU A 132 -15.32 6.12 5.34
CA GLU A 132 -15.43 5.55 6.67
C GLU A 132 -16.14 4.20 6.63
N ILE A 133 -15.57 3.22 7.32
CA ILE A 133 -16.21 1.93 7.53
C ILE A 133 -17.25 2.11 8.63
N LYS A 134 -18.53 2.22 8.27
CA LYS A 134 -19.62 2.16 9.26
C LYS A 134 -19.59 0.78 9.91
N LYS A 135 -19.25 0.74 11.20
CA LYS A 135 -19.26 -0.46 12.03
C LYS A 135 -20.68 -0.84 12.41
#